data_AF-A0A925HVY7-F1
#
_entry.id   AF-A0A925HVY7-F1
#
_cell.length_a   1.000
_cell.length_b   1.000
_cell.length_c   1.000
_cell.angle_alpha   90.00
_cell.angle_beta   90.00
_cell.angle_gamma   90.00
#
_symmetry.space_group_name_H-M   'P 1'
#
loop_
_entity.id
_entity.type
_entity.pdbx_description
1 polymer ?
#
loop_
_entity_poly.entity_id
_entity_poly.type
_entity_poly.pdbx_seq_one_letter_code
_entity_poly.pdbx_strand_id
1 'polypeptide(L)'
;MQRKKPDVDIVKDVLRAALNAYPDSVFIRSLSHQYEERGGLSKKQLEGLYKKVEKVDMPQSWMATLEAVILKKPTRYKSVPPPLKPFIVKQDEKLGIMIEAILAKYPQHKRVMYFKLKVDKNEALTPIEIGELEKFHRLLK
;
A
#
# COMPACT_ATOMS: atom_id res chain seq x y z
N MET A 1 -16.50 37.86 22.71
CA MET A 1 -15.14 37.68 22.17
C MET A 1 -14.24 37.11 23.26
N GLN A 2 -13.96 35.80 23.23
CA GLN A 2 -13.03 35.20 24.17
C GLN A 2 -11.61 35.60 23.76
N ARG A 3 -10.97 36.45 24.55
CA ARG A 3 -9.56 36.85 24.36
C ARG A 3 -8.70 35.59 24.48
N LYS A 4 -7.99 35.24 23.41
CA LYS A 4 -6.92 34.22 23.47
C LYS A 4 -5.92 34.70 24.53
N LYS A 5 -5.86 33.97 25.64
CA LYS A 5 -4.85 34.14 26.69
C LYS A 5 -3.46 33.89 26.07
N PRO A 6 -2.39 34.50 26.61
CA PRO A 6 -1.04 34.42 26.04
C PRO A 6 -0.70 32.98 25.63
N ASP A 7 -0.41 32.80 24.34
CA ASP A 7 -0.28 31.52 23.62
C ASP A 7 0.83 30.66 24.25
N VAL A 8 0.49 29.84 25.25
CA VAL A 8 1.36 28.74 25.70
C VAL A 8 1.23 27.62 24.68
N ASP A 9 2.18 27.57 23.75
CA ASP A 9 2.28 26.48 22.78
C ASP A 9 3.05 25.29 23.40
N ILE A 10 2.31 24.46 24.11
CA ILE A 10 2.85 23.27 24.79
C ILE A 10 3.51 22.31 23.80
N VAL A 11 3.05 22.24 22.54
CA VAL A 11 3.66 21.36 21.53
C VAL A 11 5.05 21.87 21.16
N LYS A 12 5.20 23.19 21.02
CA LYS A 12 6.51 23.82 20.77
C LYS A 12 7.47 23.64 21.95
N ASP A 13 6.97 23.78 23.17
CA ASP A 13 7.78 23.63 24.39
C ASP A 13 8.26 22.18 24.55
N VAL A 14 7.39 21.20 24.27
CA VAL A 14 7.76 19.77 24.24
C VAL A 14 8.79 19.47 23.15
N LEU A 15 8.65 20.05 21.95
CA LEU A 15 9.63 19.89 20.87
C LEU A 15 11.01 20.45 21.26
N ARG A 16 11.06 21.61 21.92
CA ARG A 16 12.30 22.21 22.44
C ARG A 16 12.94 21.35 23.51
N ALA A 17 12.16 20.87 24.48
CA ALA A 17 12.65 19.98 25.52
C ALA A 17 13.17 18.66 24.93
N ALA A 18 12.48 18.12 23.92
CA ALA A 18 12.91 16.92 23.20
C ALA A 18 14.20 17.13 22.38
N LEU A 19 14.41 18.31 21.79
CA LEU A 19 15.65 18.67 21.10
C LEU A 19 16.84 18.78 22.06
N ASN A 20 16.61 19.32 23.26
CA ASN A 20 17.65 19.40 24.30
C ASN A 20 18.04 18.01 24.81
N ALA A 21 17.08 17.11 24.96
CA ALA A 21 17.33 15.74 25.40
C ALA A 21 17.95 14.86 24.31
N TYR A 22 17.62 15.09 23.04
CA TYR A 22 18.10 14.30 21.89
C TYR A 22 18.57 15.18 20.72
N PRO A 23 19.72 15.88 20.87
CA PRO A 23 20.22 16.79 19.84
C PRO A 23 20.61 16.08 18.53
N ASP A 24 21.05 14.82 18.62
CA ASP A 24 21.49 14.02 17.47
C ASP A 24 20.34 13.36 16.70
N SER A 25 19.11 13.44 17.23
CA SER A 25 17.94 12.85 16.60
C SER A 25 17.49 13.67 15.40
N VAL A 26 17.83 13.19 14.20
CA VAL A 26 17.34 13.74 12.91
C VAL A 26 15.80 13.79 12.88
N PHE A 27 15.14 12.84 13.52
CA PHE A 27 13.68 12.79 13.62
C PHE A 27 13.10 14.01 14.36
N ILE A 28 13.61 14.34 15.55
CA ILE A 28 13.07 15.46 16.35
C ILE A 28 13.41 16.80 15.69
N ARG A 29 14.61 16.92 15.11
CA ARG A 29 15.00 18.09 14.30
C ARG A 29 14.06 18.32 13.12
N SER A 30 13.72 17.25 12.39
CA SER A 30 12.76 17.33 11.29
C SER A 30 11.35 17.69 11.77
N LEU A 31 10.89 17.14 12.90
CA LEU A 31 9.60 17.51 13.48
C LEU A 31 9.54 18.98 13.91
N SER A 32 10.59 19.49 14.55
CA SER A 32 10.67 20.89 14.95
C SER A 32 10.60 21.81 13.75
N HIS A 33 11.38 21.54 12.70
CA HIS A 33 11.37 22.32 11.47
C HIS A 33 9.98 22.31 10.80
N GLN A 34 9.37 21.13 10.66
CA GLN A 34 8.03 21.01 10.07
C GLN A 34 6.96 21.74 10.88
N TYR A 35 7.10 21.75 12.22
CA TYR A 35 6.20 22.48 13.09
C TYR A 35 6.35 23.99 12.93
N GLU A 36 7.58 24.48 12.81
CA GLU A 36 7.86 25.91 12.56
C GLU A 36 7.39 26.37 11.18
N GLU A 37 7.59 25.57 10.14
CA GLU A 37 7.17 25.91 8.77
C GLU A 37 5.66 25.83 8.57
N ARG A 38 5.02 24.79 9.11
CA ARG A 38 3.61 24.46 8.80
C ARG A 38 2.64 24.72 9.94
N GLY A 39 3.13 25.06 11.14
CA GLY A 39 2.35 25.30 12.34
C GLY A 39 1.62 24.07 12.91
N GLY A 40 1.89 22.86 12.42
CA GLY A 40 1.15 21.68 12.86
C GLY A 40 1.69 20.34 12.38
N LEU A 41 1.63 19.36 13.28
CA LEU A 41 2.05 17.97 13.02
C LEU A 41 0.86 17.04 12.75
N SER A 42 1.12 15.97 12.00
CA SER A 42 0.17 14.87 11.82
C SER A 42 0.01 14.06 13.11
N LYS A 43 -1.11 13.33 13.23
CA LYS A 43 -1.38 12.48 14.41
C LYS A 43 -0.25 11.49 14.69
N LYS A 44 0.23 10.80 13.65
CA LYS A 44 1.33 9.82 13.76
C LYS A 44 2.65 10.45 14.20
N GLN A 45 2.91 11.68 13.77
CA GLN A 45 4.11 12.42 14.19
C GLN A 45 4.06 12.79 15.67
N LEU A 46 2.89 13.22 16.16
CA LEU A 46 2.68 13.49 17.58
C LEU A 46 2.75 12.22 18.43
N GLU A 47 2.21 11.09 17.97
CA GLU A 47 2.37 9.79 18.62
C GLU A 47 3.84 9.35 18.68
N GLY A 48 4.59 9.58 17.59
CA GLY A 48 6.03 9.33 17.56
C GLY A 48 6.81 10.23 18.51
N LEU A 49 6.42 11.50 18.62
CA LEU A 49 6.98 12.45 19.59
C LEU A 49 6.69 12.01 21.03
N TYR A 50 5.44 11.65 21.34
CA TYR A 50 5.03 11.19 22.67
C TYR A 50 5.89 10.01 23.16
N LYS A 51 6.09 8.99 22.31
CA LYS A 51 6.95 7.83 22.63
C LYS A 51 8.42 8.18 22.86
N LYS A 52 8.91 9.25 22.24
CA LYS A 52 10.29 9.73 22.43
C LYS A 52 10.42 10.52 23.72
N VAL A 53 9.40 11.32 24.02
CA VAL A 53 9.35 12.19 25.20
C VAL A 53 9.07 11.40 26.48
N GLU A 54 8.41 10.25 26.41
CA GLU A 54 8.19 9.34 27.56
C GLU A 54 9.49 8.95 28.30
N LYS A 55 10.63 8.98 27.60
CA LYS A 55 11.96 8.65 28.16
C LYS A 55 12.69 9.86 28.74
N VAL A 56 12.12 11.05 28.62
CA VAL A 56 12.69 12.32 29.06
C VAL A 56 11.89 12.79 30.26
N ASP A 57 12.59 13.29 31.29
CA ASP A 57 11.92 13.87 32.44
C ASP A 57 11.26 15.20 32.03
N MET A 58 9.92 15.22 32.02
CA MET A 58 9.11 16.37 31.62
C MET A 58 7.87 16.50 32.53
N PRO A 59 7.32 17.72 32.67
CA PRO A 59 6.08 17.92 33.43
C PRO A 59 4.92 17.06 32.92
N GLN A 60 4.25 16.36 33.85
CA GLN A 60 3.08 15.52 33.53
C GLN A 60 1.95 16.29 32.83
N SER A 61 1.80 17.59 33.11
CA SER A 61 0.82 18.47 32.47
C SER A 61 1.05 18.64 30.97
N TRP A 62 2.31 18.66 30.51
CA TRP A 62 2.65 18.76 29.10
C TRP A 62 2.37 17.45 28.37
N MET A 63 2.69 16.32 29.00
CA MET A 63 2.38 14.99 28.47
C MET A 63 0.88 14.78 28.30
N ALA A 64 0.09 15.12 29.31
CA ALA A 64 -1.37 15.04 29.24
C ALA A 64 -1.96 15.93 28.13
N THR A 65 -1.38 17.11 27.92
CA THR A 65 -1.84 18.01 26.85
C THR A 65 -1.49 17.48 25.46
N LEU A 66 -0.29 16.93 25.29
CA LEU A 66 0.12 16.29 24.04
C LEU A 66 -0.80 15.11 23.69
N GLU A 67 -1.13 14.29 24.69
CA GLU A 67 -2.06 13.17 24.54
C GLU A 67 -3.48 13.64 24.15
N ALA A 68 -4.00 14.68 24.81
CA ALA A 68 -5.28 15.28 24.46
C ALA A 68 -5.30 15.81 23.00
N VAL A 69 -4.21 16.42 22.54
CA VAL A 69 -4.07 16.88 21.15
C VAL A 69 -4.05 15.69 20.16
N ILE A 70 -3.41 14.58 20.51
CA ILE A 70 -3.40 13.34 19.71
C ILE A 70 -4.81 12.75 19.61
N LEU A 71 -5.52 12.66 20.73
CA LEU A 71 -6.88 12.11 20.79
C LEU A 71 -7.88 12.96 19.99
N LYS A 72 -7.74 14.29 20.01
CA LYS A 72 -8.59 15.21 19.24
C LYS A 72 -8.41 15.06 17.72
N LYS A 73 -7.28 14.51 17.24
CA LYS A 73 -7.06 14.33 15.80
C LYS A 73 -7.79 13.08 15.27
N PRO A 74 -8.55 13.21 14.16
CA PRO A 74 -9.31 12.10 13.60
C PRO A 74 -8.38 11.00 13.07
N THR A 75 -8.72 9.75 13.34
CA THR A 75 -8.07 8.57 12.73
C THR A 75 -8.65 8.35 11.35
N ARG A 76 -7.92 8.74 10.31
CA ARG A 76 -8.31 8.43 8.92
C ARG A 76 -7.82 7.04 8.56
N TYR A 77 -8.71 6.05 8.63
CA TYR A 77 -8.42 4.69 8.18
C TYR A 77 -8.24 4.69 6.66
N LYS A 78 -7.17 4.06 6.18
CA LYS A 78 -7.05 3.73 4.76
C LYS A 78 -7.99 2.53 4.52
N SER A 79 -8.85 2.63 3.51
CA SER A 79 -9.66 1.50 3.05
C SER A 79 -8.74 0.31 2.81
N VAL A 80 -9.14 -0.87 3.29
CA VAL A 80 -8.41 -2.11 3.02
C VAL A 80 -8.33 -2.25 1.49
N PRO A 81 -7.13 -2.43 0.91
CA PRO A 81 -7.02 -2.64 -0.53
C PRO A 81 -7.91 -3.83 -0.90
N PRO A 82 -8.66 -3.75 -2.01
CA PRO A 82 -9.51 -4.85 -2.44
C PRO A 82 -8.65 -6.12 -2.52
N PRO A 83 -9.18 -7.29 -2.10
CA PRO A 83 -8.45 -8.54 -2.21
C PRO A 83 -7.99 -8.71 -3.65
N LEU A 84 -6.75 -9.15 -3.84
CA LEU A 84 -6.20 -9.50 -5.14
C LEU A 84 -7.21 -10.43 -5.81
N LYS A 85 -7.97 -9.92 -6.80
CA LYS A 85 -8.84 -10.78 -7.61
C LYS A 85 -7.91 -11.84 -8.19
N PRO A 86 -8.10 -13.14 -7.89
CA PRO A 86 -7.42 -14.16 -8.67
C PRO A 86 -7.78 -13.87 -10.11
N PHE A 87 -6.76 -13.80 -10.98
CA PHE A 87 -6.92 -13.78 -12.42
C PHE A 87 -7.56 -15.11 -12.80
N ILE A 88 -8.88 -15.23 -12.59
CA ILE A 88 -9.66 -16.28 -13.21
C ILE A 88 -9.75 -15.83 -14.66
N VAL A 89 -8.75 -16.23 -15.43
CA VAL A 89 -8.85 -16.29 -16.88
C VAL A 89 -10.06 -17.20 -17.09
N LYS A 90 -11.19 -16.62 -17.48
CA LYS A 90 -12.24 -17.39 -18.12
C LYS A 90 -11.55 -18.01 -19.32
N GLN A 91 -11.08 -19.25 -19.19
CA GLN A 91 -10.56 -19.99 -20.32
C GLN A 91 -11.72 -20.07 -21.28
N ASP A 92 -11.58 -19.37 -22.41
CA ASP A 92 -12.55 -19.41 -23.47
C ASP A 92 -12.75 -20.88 -23.86
N GLU A 93 -13.92 -21.44 -23.56
CA GLU A 93 -14.30 -22.82 -23.91
C GLU A 93 -14.01 -23.13 -25.40
N LYS A 94 -14.06 -22.08 -26.23
CA LYS A 94 -13.69 -22.09 -27.65
C LYS A 94 -12.24 -22.54 -27.90
N LEU A 95 -11.28 -22.12 -27.09
CA LEU A 95 -9.87 -22.50 -27.23
C LEU A 95 -9.68 -23.99 -26.95
N GLY A 96 -10.37 -24.53 -25.95
CA GLY A 96 -10.37 -25.97 -25.64
C GLY A 96 -10.86 -26.80 -26.82
N ILE A 97 -11.99 -26.41 -27.42
CA ILE A 97 -12.59 -27.09 -28.58
C ILE A 97 -11.63 -27.07 -29.79
N MET A 98 -10.95 -25.94 -30.05
CA MET A 98 -10.00 -25.83 -31.16
C MET A 98 -8.76 -26.71 -30.94
N ILE A 99 -8.24 -26.79 -29.71
CA ILE A 99 -7.10 -27.64 -29.36
C ILE A 99 -7.44 -29.12 -29.56
N GLU A 100 -8.61 -29.55 -29.10
CA GLU A 100 -9.08 -30.94 -29.25
C GLU A 100 -9.29 -31.31 -30.72
N ALA A 101 -9.89 -30.42 -31.51
CA ALA A 101 -10.09 -30.64 -32.95
C ALA A 101 -8.76 -30.82 -33.71
N ILE A 102 -7.71 -30.06 -33.36
CA ILE A 102 -6.40 -30.19 -34.00
C ILE A 102 -5.69 -31.48 -33.56
N LEU A 103 -5.73 -31.81 -32.26
CA LEU A 103 -5.09 -33.03 -31.74
C LEU A 103 -5.77 -34.31 -32.23
N ALA A 104 -7.07 -34.27 -32.52
CA ALA A 104 -7.79 -35.40 -33.10
C ALA A 104 -7.27 -35.79 -34.50
N LYS A 105 -6.90 -34.81 -35.33
CA LYS A 105 -6.29 -35.07 -36.65
C LYS A 105 -4.77 -35.25 -36.60
N TYR A 106 -4.09 -34.48 -35.76
CA TYR A 106 -2.62 -34.45 -35.66
C TYR A 106 -2.16 -34.60 -34.20
N PRO A 107 -2.14 -35.83 -33.67
CA PRO A 107 -1.81 -36.09 -32.27
C PRO A 107 -0.35 -35.75 -31.90
N GLN A 108 0.56 -35.67 -32.87
CA GLN A 108 1.97 -35.33 -32.64
C GLN A 108 2.30 -33.84 -32.82
N HIS A 109 1.31 -32.95 -32.90
CA HIS A 109 1.55 -31.53 -33.10
C HIS A 109 2.10 -30.85 -31.84
N LYS A 110 3.43 -30.78 -31.72
CA LYS A 110 4.18 -30.31 -30.53
C LYS A 110 3.67 -28.97 -29.95
N ARG A 111 3.32 -28.00 -30.80
CA ARG A 111 2.86 -26.68 -30.36
C ARG A 111 1.45 -26.68 -29.77
N VAL A 112 0.56 -27.53 -30.27
CA VAL A 112 -0.82 -27.59 -29.76
C VAL A 112 -0.86 -28.40 -28.46
N MET A 113 0.01 -29.40 -28.34
CA MET A 113 0.24 -30.11 -27.08
C MET A 113 0.79 -29.18 -25.99
N TYR A 114 1.67 -28.24 -26.34
CA TYR A 114 2.12 -27.19 -25.43
C TYR A 114 0.98 -26.26 -25.00
N PHE A 115 0.08 -25.86 -25.91
CA PHE A 115 -1.09 -25.07 -25.56
C PHE A 115 -2.06 -25.81 -24.63
N LYS A 116 -2.28 -27.11 -24.87
CA LYS A 116 -3.06 -27.96 -23.96
C LYS A 116 -2.46 -27.97 -22.55
N LEU A 117 -1.15 -28.19 -22.43
CA LEU A 117 -0.45 -28.18 -21.14
C LEU A 117 -0.54 -26.82 -20.41
N LYS A 118 -0.52 -25.70 -21.14
CA LYS A 118 -0.72 -24.36 -20.55
C LYS A 118 -2.14 -24.17 -20.03
N VAL A 119 -3.13 -24.59 -20.82
CA VAL A 119 -4.54 -24.55 -20.45
C VAL A 119 -4.78 -25.43 -19.21
N ASP A 120 -4.25 -26.65 -19.18
CA ASP A 120 -4.36 -27.57 -18.03
C ASP A 120 -3.73 -27.00 -16.74
N LYS A 121 -2.71 -26.12 -16.89
CA LYS A 121 -2.05 -25.42 -15.76
C LYS A 121 -2.72 -24.12 -15.35
N ASN A 122 -3.87 -23.75 -15.94
CA ASN A 122 -4.55 -22.47 -15.75
C ASN A 122 -3.70 -21.23 -16.15
N GLU A 123 -2.76 -21.40 -17.08
CA GLU A 123 -2.01 -20.29 -17.66
C GLU A 123 -2.78 -19.69 -18.85
N ALA A 124 -2.80 -18.36 -18.96
CA ALA A 124 -3.39 -17.68 -20.11
C ALA A 124 -2.51 -17.86 -21.35
N LEU A 125 -3.13 -18.19 -22.49
CA LEU A 125 -2.47 -18.11 -23.79
C LEU A 125 -2.29 -16.63 -24.16
N THR A 126 -1.11 -16.30 -24.68
CA THR A 126 -0.83 -14.96 -25.18
C THR A 126 -1.61 -14.69 -26.48
N PRO A 127 -1.85 -13.42 -26.85
CA PRO A 127 -2.57 -13.08 -28.08
C PRO A 127 -1.92 -13.65 -29.35
N ILE A 128 -0.60 -13.80 -29.33
CA ILE A 128 0.17 -14.40 -30.42
C ILE A 128 -0.16 -15.89 -30.55
N GLU A 129 -0.18 -16.61 -29.43
CA GLU A 129 -0.50 -18.04 -29.39
C GLU A 129 -1.95 -18.33 -29.81
N ILE A 130 -2.89 -17.44 -29.48
CA ILE A 130 -4.28 -17.54 -29.95
C ILE A 130 -4.34 -17.39 -31.48
N GLY A 131 -3.62 -16.41 -32.05
CA GLY A 131 -3.57 -16.23 -33.50
C GLY A 131 -2.91 -17.39 -34.25
N GLU A 132 -2.02 -18.13 -33.60
CA GLU A 132 -1.41 -19.35 -34.15
C GLU A 132 -2.37 -20.55 -34.08
N LEU A 133 -3.09 -20.70 -32.96
CA LEU A 133 -4.13 -21.71 -32.81
C LEU A 133 -5.20 -21.55 -33.89
N GLU A 134 -5.65 -20.32 -34.16
CA GLU A 134 -6.62 -20.04 -35.21
C GLU A 134 -6.11 -20.40 -36.61
N LYS A 135 -4.81 -20.15 -36.89
CA LYS A 135 -4.18 -20.55 -38.16
C LYS A 135 -4.15 -22.07 -38.30
N PHE A 136 -3.74 -22.80 -37.27
CA PHE A 136 -3.74 -24.26 -37.29
C PHE A 136 -5.13 -24.84 -37.46
N HIS A 137 -6.13 -24.25 -36.80
CA HIS A 137 -7.53 -24.65 -36.96
C HIS A 137 -8.05 -24.40 -38.38
N ARG A 138 -7.67 -23.28 -39.04
CA ARG A 138 -8.02 -23.03 -40.45
C ARG A 138 -7.38 -24.02 -41.42
N LEU A 139 -6.16 -24.49 -41.11
CA LEU A 139 -5.44 -25.49 -41.92
C LEU A 139 -6.00 -26.92 -41.75
N LEU A 140 -6.95 -27.15 -40.85
CA LEU A 140 -7.66 -28.44 -40.74
C LEU A 140 -8.77 -28.60 -41.79
N LYS A 141 -9.14 -27.54 -42.53
CA LYS A 141 -10.08 -27.60 -43.65
C LYS A 141 -9.47 -28.29 -44.85
#